data_AF-N9XJH6-F1
#
_entry.id   AF-N9XJH6-F1
#
_cell.length_a   1.000
_cell.length_b   1.000
_cell.length_c   1.000
_cell.angle_alpha   90.00
_cell.angle_beta   90.00
_cell.angle_gamma   90.00
#
_symmetry.space_group_name_H-M   'P 1'
#
loop_
_entity.id
_entity.type
_entity.pdbx_description
1 polymer ?
#
loop_
_entity_poly.entity_id
_entity_poly.type
_entity_poly.pdbx_seq_one_letter_code
_entity_poly.pdbx_strand_id
1 'polypeptide(L)'
;MKKIIGVIILCAVFVILGVLFFGQDSSSKKGHIYFNEGFTKAQVEKINKADKDAKLKYNTKYKVKGVFDLEGIDATYVRDVDGDTIVVKIGNKEEKVRFLMMDTPETVKTGTPIEPYGIQAKEFVKSKLSEGDSIKLVSGKNTTDKYGRYLAYVYYKSGDKWYNLNEELIANGLARIAYVYEKKNPLLKDLYNAQDSAKEQKLNIWSINGYVTDKGYDLNAVAN
;
A
#
# COMPACT_ATOMS: atom_id res chain seq x y z
N MET A 1 -11.38 18.28 -55.91
CA MET A 1 -10.74 17.01 -56.32
C MET A 1 -9.25 17.23 -56.53
N LYS A 2 -8.40 16.90 -55.56
CA LYS A 2 -6.96 16.64 -55.74
C LYS A 2 -6.55 15.57 -54.74
N LYS A 3 -6.16 14.39 -55.25
CA LYS A 3 -5.55 13.29 -54.51
C LYS A 3 -4.08 13.63 -54.30
N ILE A 4 -3.56 13.44 -53.10
CA ILE A 4 -2.12 13.24 -52.88
C ILE A 4 -1.97 11.96 -52.06
N ILE A 5 -1.26 11.02 -52.69
CA ILE A 5 -0.77 9.76 -52.18
C ILE A 5 0.52 10.06 -51.41
N GLY A 6 0.74 9.40 -50.27
CA GLY A 6 2.09 8.94 -49.96
C GLY A 6 2.53 9.02 -48.51
N VAL A 7 2.95 7.84 -48.04
CA VAL A 7 4.06 7.57 -47.13
C VAL A 7 3.73 7.45 -45.63
N ILE A 8 3.56 6.19 -45.25
CA ILE A 8 3.74 5.66 -43.89
C ILE A 8 5.25 5.65 -43.61
N ILE A 9 5.71 6.42 -42.63
CA ILE A 9 6.98 6.19 -41.95
C ILE A 9 6.66 6.00 -40.46
N LEU A 10 6.82 4.76 -40.02
CA LEU A 10 6.79 4.34 -38.64
C LEU A 10 8.14 4.74 -38.01
N CYS A 11 8.18 5.88 -37.30
CA CYS A 11 9.32 6.22 -36.45
C CYS A 11 8.96 5.91 -35.00
N ALA A 12 9.39 4.73 -34.54
CA ALA A 12 9.53 4.46 -33.11
C ALA A 12 10.62 5.38 -32.55
N VAL A 13 10.25 6.26 -31.62
CA VAL A 13 11.22 7.00 -30.80
C VAL A 13 10.93 6.67 -29.35
N PHE A 14 11.76 5.78 -28.81
CA PHE A 14 11.97 5.65 -27.37
C PHE A 14 12.47 6.99 -26.84
N VAL A 15 11.68 7.66 -26.02
CA VAL A 15 12.19 8.75 -25.18
C VAL A 15 12.34 8.21 -23.77
N ILE A 16 13.53 7.68 -23.51
CA ILE A 16 14.10 7.59 -22.17
C ILE A 16 14.58 9.01 -21.83
N LEU A 17 13.85 9.73 -20.97
CA LEU A 17 14.44 10.80 -20.16
C LEU A 17 14.56 10.22 -18.74
N GLY A 18 15.73 10.08 -18.11
CA GLY A 18 16.95 10.87 -18.27
C GLY A 18 17.01 11.95 -17.20
N VAL A 19 17.40 11.50 -16.00
CA VAL A 19 17.90 12.18 -14.80
C VAL A 19 18.30 13.66 -14.95
N LEU A 20 18.01 14.47 -13.90
CA LEU A 20 18.92 15.40 -13.19
C LEU A 20 18.21 16.70 -12.76
N PHE A 21 17.89 16.81 -11.47
CA PHE A 21 17.92 18.10 -10.79
C PHE A 21 18.85 17.97 -9.58
N PHE A 22 20.05 18.53 -9.73
CA PHE A 22 20.97 18.79 -8.63
C PHE A 22 20.39 19.94 -7.80
N GLY A 23 19.93 19.64 -6.59
CA GLY A 23 19.84 20.63 -5.51
C GLY A 23 21.16 20.64 -4.77
N GLN A 24 21.93 21.72 -4.91
CA GLN A 24 23.05 22.03 -4.01
C GLN A 24 22.49 22.27 -2.61
N ASP A 25 22.96 21.52 -1.61
CA ASP A 25 23.28 22.13 -0.32
C ASP A 25 24.55 21.51 0.26
N SER A 26 25.39 22.39 0.78
CA SER A 26 26.80 22.20 1.06
C SER A 26 27.06 22.05 2.55
N SER A 27 27.35 20.83 3.01
CA SER A 27 28.34 20.62 4.08
C SER A 27 28.88 19.19 4.05
N SER A 28 29.84 18.94 3.17
CA SER A 28 30.56 17.67 3.12
C SER A 28 31.62 17.59 4.23
N LYS A 29 31.41 16.73 5.23
CA LYS A 29 32.49 16.09 5.98
C LYS A 29 32.54 14.62 5.56
N LYS A 30 33.58 14.26 4.80
CA LYS A 30 34.03 12.90 4.42
C LYS A 30 32.95 11.82 4.20
N GLY A 31 32.66 11.54 2.92
CA GLY A 31 32.70 10.15 2.43
C GLY A 31 31.41 9.34 2.33
N HIS A 32 30.24 9.86 2.69
CA HIS A 32 28.97 9.15 2.50
C HIS A 32 27.91 10.07 1.90
N ILE A 33 27.52 9.82 0.65
CA ILE A 33 26.34 10.40 0.02
C ILE A 33 25.12 9.73 0.65
N TYR A 34 24.52 10.44 1.60
CA TYR A 34 23.27 10.04 2.24
C TYR A 34 22.08 10.52 1.40
N PHE A 35 21.10 9.64 1.19
CA PHE A 35 19.78 10.00 0.68
C PHE A 35 18.90 10.53 1.83
N ASN A 36 17.70 11.03 1.51
CA ASN A 36 16.84 11.88 2.36
C ASN A 36 16.43 11.31 3.74
N GLU A 37 16.92 10.12 4.11
CA GLU A 37 16.70 9.47 5.41
C GLU A 37 18.00 9.00 6.09
N GLY A 38 19.16 9.55 5.71
CA GLY A 38 20.42 9.20 6.38
C GLY A 38 20.94 7.81 6.00
N PHE A 39 20.49 7.25 4.88
CA PHE A 39 21.02 6.01 4.30
C PHE A 39 22.01 6.30 3.17
N THR A 40 23.12 5.56 3.16
CA THR A 40 24.06 5.56 2.03
C THR A 40 23.42 4.96 0.78
N LYS A 41 23.98 5.26 -0.41
CA LYS A 41 23.55 4.65 -1.67
C LYS A 41 23.42 3.12 -1.63
N ALA A 42 24.43 2.44 -1.07
CA ALA A 42 24.45 0.98 -0.97
C ALA A 42 23.33 0.45 -0.06
N GLN A 43 23.02 1.17 1.03
CA GLN A 43 21.90 0.81 1.91
C GLN A 43 20.56 0.98 1.20
N VAL A 44 20.36 2.08 0.46
CA VAL A 44 19.14 2.28 -0.35
C VAL A 44 18.97 1.17 -1.38
N GLU A 45 20.04 0.80 -2.09
CA GLU A 45 20.01 -0.30 -3.07
C GLU A 45 19.66 -1.65 -2.41
N LYS A 46 20.22 -1.92 -1.22
CA LYS A 46 19.92 -3.12 -0.43
C LYS A 46 18.45 -3.16 0.01
N ILE A 47 17.92 -2.04 0.51
CA ILE A 47 16.52 -1.91 0.94
C ILE A 47 15.57 -2.16 -0.25
N ASN A 48 15.77 -1.45 -1.37
CA ASN A 48 14.93 -1.60 -2.56
C ASN A 48 15.02 -3.02 -3.14
N LYS A 49 16.18 -3.67 -3.03
CA LYS A 49 16.34 -5.06 -3.44
C LYS A 49 15.54 -6.02 -2.56
N ALA A 50 15.46 -5.78 -1.25
CA ALA A 50 14.68 -6.62 -0.33
C ALA A 50 13.19 -6.60 -0.69
N ASP A 51 12.64 -5.45 -1.09
CA ASP A 51 11.28 -5.35 -1.62
C ASP A 51 11.13 -6.12 -2.95
N LYS A 52 12.02 -5.86 -3.92
CA LYS A 52 11.97 -6.49 -5.24
C LYS A 52 12.03 -8.03 -5.19
N ASP A 53 12.84 -8.57 -4.30
CA ASP A 53 13.05 -10.02 -4.15
C ASP A 53 12.01 -10.68 -3.22
N ALA A 54 11.12 -9.90 -2.59
CA ALA A 54 10.18 -10.41 -1.60
C ALA A 54 9.23 -11.45 -2.23
N LYS A 55 9.21 -12.64 -1.65
CA LYS A 55 8.29 -13.73 -2.01
C LYS A 55 7.17 -13.79 -0.99
N LEU A 56 5.95 -13.55 -1.46
CA LEU A 56 4.78 -13.57 -0.59
C LEU A 56 4.53 -14.95 0.02
N LYS A 57 4.34 -14.95 1.33
CA LYS A 57 3.76 -16.07 2.08
C LYS A 57 2.37 -15.66 2.53
N TYR A 58 1.41 -16.58 2.39
CA TYR A 58 0.03 -16.34 2.79
C TYR A 58 -0.30 -17.03 4.10
N ASN A 59 -1.27 -16.48 4.81
CA ASN A 59 -1.69 -17.02 6.08
C ASN A 59 -2.46 -18.34 5.90
N THR A 60 -1.99 -19.37 6.61
CA THR A 60 -2.59 -20.72 6.61
C THR A 60 -3.45 -20.99 7.85
N LYS A 61 -3.26 -20.22 8.92
CA LYS A 61 -3.94 -20.40 10.22
C LYS A 61 -5.13 -19.46 10.44
N TYR A 62 -5.18 -18.34 9.71
CA TYR A 62 -6.24 -17.35 9.80
C TYR A 62 -6.87 -17.13 8.43
N LYS A 63 -8.20 -17.10 8.39
CA LYS A 63 -8.99 -16.79 7.19
C LYS A 63 -10.04 -15.75 7.57
N VAL A 64 -10.07 -14.66 6.80
CA VAL A 64 -11.07 -13.61 6.95
C VAL A 64 -12.45 -14.19 6.65
N LYS A 65 -13.40 -13.93 7.54
CA LYS A 65 -14.77 -14.41 7.39
C LYS A 65 -15.55 -13.42 6.55
N GLY A 66 -16.18 -13.91 5.50
CA GLY A 66 -17.12 -13.10 4.71
C GLY A 66 -18.42 -12.87 5.47
N VAL A 67 -18.99 -11.67 5.33
CA VAL A 67 -20.26 -11.25 5.95
C VAL A 67 -21.33 -11.03 4.90
N PHE A 68 -22.59 -11.28 5.27
CA PHE A 68 -23.76 -10.98 4.45
C PHE A 68 -24.33 -9.61 4.80
N ASP A 69 -25.11 -9.03 3.89
CA ASP A 69 -25.93 -7.83 4.13
C ASP A 69 -25.17 -6.66 4.79
N LEU A 70 -23.93 -6.45 4.36
CA LEU A 70 -23.07 -5.40 4.91
C LEU A 70 -23.66 -4.02 4.62
N GLU A 71 -23.94 -3.27 5.67
CA GLU A 71 -24.24 -1.85 5.58
C GLU A 71 -22.96 -1.03 5.38
N GLY A 72 -23.03 -0.01 4.53
CA GLY A 72 -21.89 0.84 4.19
C GLY A 72 -22.20 1.68 2.95
N ILE A 73 -21.28 2.59 2.62
CA ILE A 73 -21.40 3.41 1.41
C ILE A 73 -20.96 2.58 0.22
N ASP A 74 -21.82 2.50 -0.79
CA ASP A 74 -21.47 1.90 -2.07
C ASP A 74 -20.51 2.81 -2.83
N ALA A 75 -19.44 2.21 -3.32
CA ALA A 75 -18.44 2.89 -4.15
C ALA A 75 -17.98 1.97 -5.28
N THR A 76 -17.39 2.58 -6.31
CA THR A 76 -16.75 1.88 -7.41
C THR A 76 -15.25 2.05 -7.31
N TYR A 77 -14.50 0.95 -7.30
CA TYR A 77 -13.04 1.01 -7.31
C TYR A 77 -12.55 1.60 -8.63
N VAL A 78 -11.61 2.56 -8.55
CA VAL A 78 -10.96 3.16 -9.73
C VAL A 78 -9.55 2.62 -9.85
N ARG A 79 -8.73 2.81 -8.81
CA ARG A 79 -7.32 2.37 -8.80
C ARG A 79 -6.72 2.39 -7.41
N ASP A 80 -5.65 1.66 -7.23
CA ASP A 80 -4.78 1.72 -6.07
C ASP A 80 -3.79 2.90 -6.16
N VAL A 81 -3.41 3.43 -5.01
CA VAL A 81 -2.33 4.42 -4.87
C VAL A 81 -1.14 3.75 -4.21
N ASP A 82 -1.41 3.15 -3.04
CA ASP A 82 -0.47 2.35 -2.24
C ASP A 82 -1.24 1.18 -1.57
N GLY A 83 -0.56 0.34 -0.81
CA GLY A 83 -1.17 -0.83 -0.15
C GLY A 83 -2.32 -0.52 0.81
N ASP A 84 -2.42 0.71 1.31
CA ASP A 84 -3.45 1.16 2.24
C ASP A 84 -4.29 2.34 1.73
N THR A 85 -4.09 2.75 0.49
CA THR A 85 -4.74 3.93 -0.10
C THR A 85 -5.22 3.62 -1.50
N ILE A 86 -6.52 3.83 -1.75
CA ILE A 86 -7.16 3.63 -3.06
C ILE A 86 -7.89 4.91 -3.50
N VAL A 87 -8.22 4.98 -4.79
CA VAL A 87 -9.16 5.94 -5.36
C VAL A 87 -10.43 5.19 -5.74
N VAL A 88 -11.56 5.77 -5.37
CA VAL A 88 -12.90 5.21 -5.61
C VAL A 88 -13.82 6.30 -6.12
N LYS A 89 -14.91 5.90 -6.76
CA LYS A 89 -16.00 6.79 -7.12
C LYS A 89 -17.16 6.59 -6.14
N ILE A 90 -17.56 7.64 -5.45
CA ILE A 90 -18.76 7.69 -4.61
C ILE A 90 -19.77 8.59 -5.33
N GLY A 91 -20.86 8.01 -5.83
CA GLY A 91 -21.76 8.69 -6.75
C GLY A 91 -21.02 9.14 -8.02
N ASN A 92 -20.86 10.45 -8.22
CA ASN A 92 -20.15 11.03 -9.37
C ASN A 92 -18.77 11.61 -9.05
N LYS A 93 -18.30 11.49 -7.81
CA LYS A 93 -17.05 12.10 -7.37
C LYS A 93 -15.98 11.04 -7.09
N GLU A 94 -14.76 11.30 -7.54
CA GLU A 94 -13.59 10.52 -7.12
C GLU A 94 -13.10 10.97 -5.74
N GLU A 95 -12.86 10.01 -4.86
CA GLU A 95 -12.36 10.22 -3.51
C GLU A 95 -11.16 9.32 -3.26
N LYS A 96 -10.15 9.85 -2.55
CA LYS A 96 -9.07 9.03 -1.99
C LYS A 96 -9.53 8.42 -0.68
N VAL A 97 -9.42 7.11 -0.54
CA VAL A 97 -9.76 6.37 0.68
C VAL A 97 -8.49 5.84 1.33
N ARG A 98 -8.25 6.21 2.59
CA ARG A 98 -7.20 5.64 3.44
C ARG A 98 -7.81 4.57 4.35
N PHE A 99 -7.20 3.40 4.34
CA PHE A 99 -7.70 2.24 5.07
C PHE A 99 -7.59 2.48 6.57
N LEU A 100 -8.67 2.26 7.30
CA LEU A 100 -8.67 2.42 8.76
C LEU A 100 -7.85 1.33 9.46
N MET A 101 -7.26 1.73 10.59
CA MET A 101 -6.59 0.87 11.57
C MET A 101 -5.37 0.08 11.07
N MET A 102 -4.81 0.45 9.93
CA MET A 102 -3.67 -0.25 9.35
C MET A 102 -2.69 0.68 8.67
N ASP A 103 -1.48 0.18 8.44
CA ASP A 103 -0.38 0.87 7.78
C ASP A 103 0.39 -0.17 6.98
N THR A 104 0.60 0.10 5.70
CA THR A 104 1.44 -0.72 4.81
C THR A 104 2.81 -0.07 4.65
N PRO A 105 3.85 -0.84 4.27
CA PRO A 105 5.13 -0.22 3.91
C PRO A 105 4.95 0.76 2.74
N GLU A 106 5.61 1.91 2.82
CA GLU A 106 5.46 3.04 1.91
C GLU A 106 6.17 2.81 0.57
N THR A 107 5.52 3.17 -0.55
CA THR A 107 6.07 2.98 -1.91
C THR A 107 6.22 4.24 -2.75
N VAL A 108 5.57 5.36 -2.38
CA VAL A 108 5.42 6.53 -3.26
C VAL A 108 6.06 7.81 -2.72
N LYS A 109 6.51 7.83 -1.46
CA LYS A 109 7.20 8.97 -0.87
C LYS A 109 8.50 9.30 -1.64
N THR A 110 8.55 10.51 -2.20
CA THR A 110 9.70 10.94 -3.01
C THR A 110 10.94 11.13 -2.14
N GLY A 111 12.07 10.60 -2.61
CA GLY A 111 13.37 10.75 -1.95
C GLY A 111 13.62 9.73 -0.84
N THR A 112 12.74 8.75 -0.65
CA THR A 112 12.93 7.65 0.31
C THR A 112 13.06 6.31 -0.42
N PRO A 113 13.70 5.30 0.20
CA PRO A 113 13.67 3.94 -0.31
C PRO A 113 12.24 3.40 -0.41
N ILE A 114 12.02 2.42 -1.27
CA ILE A 114 10.79 1.62 -1.26
C ILE A 114 10.90 0.68 -0.08
N GLU A 115 9.96 0.78 0.85
CA GLU A 115 9.98 -0.04 2.05
C GLU A 115 9.63 -1.51 1.70
N PRO A 116 10.37 -2.51 2.22
CA PRO A 116 10.10 -3.92 1.94
C PRO A 116 8.65 -4.35 2.20
N TYR A 117 8.10 -5.07 1.22
CA TYR A 117 6.71 -5.53 1.13
C TYR A 117 5.70 -4.46 0.72
N GLY A 118 6.13 -3.24 0.41
CA GLY A 118 5.24 -2.16 -0.01
C GLY A 118 4.62 -2.46 -1.37
N ILE A 119 5.43 -2.86 -2.36
CA ILE A 119 4.91 -3.21 -3.70
C ILE A 119 3.95 -4.39 -3.59
N GLN A 120 4.28 -5.39 -2.78
CA GLN A 120 3.45 -6.58 -2.64
C GLN A 120 2.13 -6.29 -1.90
N ALA A 121 2.10 -5.36 -0.95
CA ALA A 121 0.85 -4.91 -0.32
C ALA A 121 -0.08 -4.26 -1.37
N LYS A 122 0.47 -3.40 -2.22
CA LYS A 122 -0.25 -2.76 -3.33
C LYS A 122 -0.75 -3.79 -4.37
N GLU A 123 0.09 -4.73 -4.78
CA GLU A 123 -0.31 -5.80 -5.70
C GLU A 123 -1.34 -6.75 -5.08
N PHE A 124 -1.33 -6.93 -3.76
CA PHE A 124 -2.40 -7.68 -3.08
C PHE A 124 -3.75 -6.98 -3.23
N VAL A 125 -3.82 -5.65 -3.07
CA VAL A 125 -5.05 -4.88 -3.32
C VAL A 125 -5.54 -5.09 -4.75
N LYS A 126 -4.66 -4.96 -5.75
CA LYS A 126 -5.00 -5.20 -7.16
C LYS A 126 -5.46 -6.63 -7.45
N SER A 127 -4.93 -7.61 -6.73
CA SER A 127 -5.38 -9.01 -6.88
C SER A 127 -6.82 -9.23 -6.42
N LYS A 128 -7.37 -8.31 -5.60
CA LYS A 128 -8.72 -8.37 -5.06
C LYS A 128 -9.69 -7.42 -5.78
N LEU A 129 -9.18 -6.35 -6.37
CA LEU A 129 -9.97 -5.25 -6.94
C LEU A 129 -9.49 -4.91 -8.36
N SER A 130 -10.41 -5.01 -9.30
CA SER A 130 -10.26 -4.53 -10.67
C SER A 130 -11.04 -3.22 -10.86
N GLU A 131 -10.56 -2.35 -11.74
CA GLU A 131 -11.25 -1.10 -12.07
C GLU A 131 -12.72 -1.37 -12.44
N GLY A 132 -13.64 -0.62 -11.84
CA GLY A 132 -15.08 -0.83 -12.00
C GLY A 132 -15.73 -1.73 -10.96
N ASP A 133 -14.96 -2.43 -10.12
CA ASP A 133 -15.52 -3.30 -9.09
C ASP A 133 -16.35 -2.52 -8.07
N SER A 134 -17.50 -3.11 -7.70
CA SER A 134 -18.33 -2.60 -6.61
C SER A 134 -17.72 -2.98 -5.26
N ILE A 135 -17.53 -1.97 -4.41
CA ILE A 135 -17.01 -2.13 -3.06
C ILE A 135 -17.94 -1.46 -2.05
N LYS A 136 -17.79 -1.83 -0.78
CA LYS A 136 -18.43 -1.14 0.35
C LYS A 136 -17.38 -0.47 1.23
N LEU A 137 -17.68 0.76 1.61
CA LEU A 137 -16.89 1.55 2.55
C LEU A 137 -17.63 1.64 3.88
N VAL A 138 -17.03 1.08 4.93
CA VAL A 138 -17.54 1.20 6.29
C VAL A 138 -16.71 2.25 7.02
N SER A 139 -17.31 3.42 7.25
CA SER A 139 -16.65 4.53 7.95
C SER A 139 -16.38 4.23 9.42
N GLY A 140 -15.29 4.80 9.92
CA GLY A 140 -15.09 4.97 11.36
C GLY A 140 -15.81 6.22 11.88
N LYS A 141 -15.60 6.54 13.16
CA LYS A 141 -16.14 7.75 13.79
C LYS A 141 -15.73 9.06 13.08
N ASN A 142 -14.48 9.12 12.62
CA ASN A 142 -13.99 10.21 11.79
C ASN A 142 -14.09 9.79 10.32
N THR A 143 -14.66 10.64 9.48
CA THR A 143 -14.87 10.35 8.06
C THR A 143 -13.69 10.78 7.19
N THR A 144 -12.85 11.71 7.65
CA THR A 144 -11.70 12.22 6.89
C THR A 144 -10.47 12.43 7.77
N ASP A 145 -9.28 12.31 7.18
CA ASP A 145 -8.02 12.69 7.82
C ASP A 145 -7.59 14.13 7.50
N LYS A 146 -6.48 14.57 8.11
CA LYS A 146 -5.93 15.93 7.91
C LYS A 146 -5.50 16.24 6.47
N TYR A 147 -5.38 15.23 5.61
CA TYR A 147 -5.03 15.38 4.20
C TYR A 147 -6.27 15.33 3.30
N GLY A 148 -7.47 15.28 3.88
CA GLY A 148 -8.73 15.20 3.15
C GLY A 148 -9.03 13.82 2.57
N ARG A 149 -8.32 12.76 2.99
CA ARG A 149 -8.64 11.39 2.57
C ARG A 149 -9.80 10.87 3.37
N TYR A 150 -10.73 10.18 2.72
CA TYR A 150 -11.82 9.48 3.36
C TYR A 150 -11.29 8.28 4.16
N LEU A 151 -11.79 8.06 5.37
CA LEU A 151 -11.33 7.00 6.26
C LEU A 151 -12.34 5.86 6.33
N ALA A 152 -11.97 4.67 5.85
CA ALA A 152 -12.87 3.52 5.83
C ALA A 152 -12.18 2.17 5.98
N TYR A 153 -12.93 1.18 6.44
CA TYR A 153 -12.68 -0.21 6.12
C TYR A 153 -13.23 -0.50 4.72
N VAL A 154 -12.44 -1.19 3.91
CA VAL A 154 -12.79 -1.49 2.52
C VAL A 154 -13.20 -2.94 2.40
N TYR A 155 -14.39 -3.15 1.85
CA TYR A 155 -14.93 -4.48 1.61
C TYR A 155 -15.14 -4.72 0.12
N TYR A 156 -14.64 -5.84 -0.36
CA TYR A 156 -14.92 -6.32 -1.72
C TYR A 156 -15.89 -7.51 -1.66
N LYS A 157 -16.62 -7.73 -2.75
CA LYS A 157 -17.59 -8.81 -2.84
C LYS A 157 -16.96 -10.04 -3.49
N SER A 158 -17.19 -11.22 -2.93
CA SER A 158 -16.87 -12.51 -3.56
C SER A 158 -18.00 -13.50 -3.32
N GLY A 159 -18.63 -13.97 -4.41
CA GLY A 159 -19.93 -14.62 -4.33
C GLY A 159 -20.96 -13.72 -3.67
N ASP A 160 -21.68 -14.24 -2.68
CA ASP A 160 -22.72 -13.50 -1.95
C ASP A 160 -22.21 -12.79 -0.69
N LYS A 161 -20.89 -12.82 -0.44
CA LYS A 161 -20.30 -12.30 0.79
C LYS A 161 -19.38 -11.12 0.54
N TRP A 162 -19.31 -10.24 1.54
CA TRP A 162 -18.36 -9.13 1.62
C TRP A 162 -17.17 -9.53 2.50
N TYR A 163 -15.96 -9.23 2.03
CA TYR A 163 -14.72 -9.57 2.71
C TYR A 163 -13.94 -8.30 3.04
N ASN A 164 -13.46 -8.21 4.29
CA ASN A 164 -12.70 -7.07 4.78
C ASN A 164 -11.26 -7.10 4.23
N LEU A 165 -10.95 -6.21 3.29
CA LEU A 165 -9.64 -6.15 2.67
C LEU A 165 -8.55 -5.68 3.65
N ASN A 166 -8.89 -4.82 4.60
CA ASN A 166 -7.96 -4.37 5.65
C ASN A 166 -7.50 -5.56 6.50
N GLU A 167 -8.45 -6.40 6.91
CA GLU A 167 -8.19 -7.60 7.70
C GLU A 167 -7.37 -8.62 6.91
N GLU A 168 -7.63 -8.78 5.60
CA GLU A 168 -6.84 -9.68 4.75
C GLU A 168 -5.38 -9.22 4.62
N LEU A 169 -5.13 -7.92 4.45
CA LEU A 169 -3.77 -7.37 4.41
C LEU A 169 -3.03 -7.62 5.73
N ILE A 170 -3.69 -7.38 6.86
CA ILE A 170 -3.12 -7.65 8.20
C ILE A 170 -2.89 -9.15 8.40
N ALA A 171 -3.86 -9.99 8.07
CA ALA A 171 -3.78 -11.44 8.23
C ALA A 171 -2.60 -12.02 7.44
N ASN A 172 -2.31 -11.49 6.25
CA ASN A 172 -1.18 -11.93 5.44
C ASN A 172 0.13 -11.22 5.79
N GLY A 173 0.19 -10.38 6.84
CA GLY A 173 1.42 -9.67 7.20
C GLY A 173 1.88 -8.67 6.14
N LEU A 174 0.96 -8.08 5.40
CA LEU A 174 1.24 -7.01 4.44
C LEU A 174 0.96 -5.62 5.03
N ALA A 175 0.34 -5.59 6.20
CA ALA A 175 0.11 -4.39 6.98
C ALA A 175 0.27 -4.67 8.47
N ARG A 176 0.63 -3.64 9.22
CA ARG A 176 0.54 -3.62 10.69
C ARG A 176 -0.74 -2.91 11.12
N ILE A 177 -1.21 -3.19 12.34
CA ILE A 177 -2.21 -2.35 13.00
C ILE A 177 -1.56 -1.01 13.37
N ALA A 178 -2.23 0.09 13.02
CA ALA A 178 -1.78 1.45 13.31
C ALA A 178 -2.97 2.39 13.50
N TYR A 179 -2.73 3.59 14.04
CA TYR A 179 -3.73 4.66 14.12
C TYR A 179 -5.06 4.22 14.79
N VAL A 180 -4.96 3.51 15.92
CA VAL A 180 -6.14 3.01 16.65
C VAL A 180 -6.81 4.16 17.40
N TYR A 181 -7.78 4.80 16.74
CA TYR A 181 -8.53 5.92 17.30
C TYR A 181 -9.68 5.49 18.22
N GLU A 182 -10.24 4.30 18.01
CA GLU A 182 -11.47 3.87 18.68
C GLU A 182 -11.32 2.50 19.33
N LYS A 183 -10.89 2.48 20.60
CA LYS A 183 -10.58 1.26 21.34
C LYS A 183 -11.76 0.30 21.54
N LYS A 184 -13.00 0.78 21.38
CA LYS A 184 -14.23 -0.01 21.48
C LYS A 184 -14.76 -0.49 20.12
N ASN A 185 -13.98 -0.34 19.05
CA ASN A 185 -14.39 -0.80 17.73
C ASN A 185 -14.49 -2.34 17.70
N PRO A 186 -15.62 -2.92 17.27
CA PRO A 186 -15.84 -4.37 17.28
C PRO A 186 -14.85 -5.15 16.40
N LEU A 187 -14.31 -4.54 15.34
CA LEU A 187 -13.36 -5.18 14.42
C LEU A 187 -11.96 -5.34 15.03
N LEU A 188 -11.60 -4.55 16.07
CA LEU A 188 -10.25 -4.57 16.63
C LEU A 188 -9.82 -5.96 17.07
N LYS A 189 -10.73 -6.75 17.64
CA LYS A 189 -10.43 -8.11 18.09
C LYS A 189 -9.99 -8.99 16.91
N ASP A 190 -10.72 -8.93 15.79
CA ASP A 190 -10.41 -9.72 14.60
C ASP A 190 -9.11 -9.24 13.93
N LEU A 191 -8.88 -7.92 13.88
CA LEU A 191 -7.61 -7.37 13.40
C LEU A 191 -6.41 -7.83 14.24
N TYR A 192 -6.52 -7.82 15.57
CA TYR A 192 -5.45 -8.31 16.46
C TYR A 192 -5.20 -9.81 16.26
N ASN A 193 -6.25 -10.63 16.19
CA ASN A 193 -6.12 -12.07 15.93
C ASN A 193 -5.44 -12.35 14.58
N ALA A 194 -5.83 -11.61 13.54
CA ALA A 194 -5.22 -11.68 12.21
C ALA A 194 -3.72 -11.34 12.26
N GLN A 195 -3.36 -10.25 12.95
CA GLN A 195 -1.97 -9.83 13.09
C GLN A 195 -1.14 -10.83 13.90
N ASP A 196 -1.68 -11.35 15.01
CA ASP A 196 -0.98 -12.30 15.86
C ASP A 196 -0.71 -13.61 15.12
N SER A 197 -1.66 -14.06 14.30
CA SER A 197 -1.45 -15.19 13.40
C SER A 197 -0.37 -14.93 12.35
N ALA A 198 -0.30 -13.71 11.79
CA ALA A 198 0.73 -13.32 10.83
C ALA A 198 2.12 -13.29 11.47
N LYS A 199 2.22 -12.77 12.70
CA LYS A 199 3.45 -12.75 13.51
C LYS A 199 3.94 -14.15 13.87
N GLU A 200 3.05 -15.02 14.32
CA GLU A 200 3.38 -16.40 14.70
C GLU A 200 3.99 -17.17 13.52
N GLN A 201 3.46 -16.96 12.32
CA GLN A 201 3.95 -17.56 11.08
C GLN A 201 5.12 -16.80 10.45
N LYS A 202 5.56 -15.68 11.04
CA LYS A 202 6.59 -14.78 10.50
C LYS A 202 6.32 -14.42 9.03
N LEU A 203 5.08 -14.04 8.73
CA LEU A 203 4.66 -13.71 7.37
C LEU A 203 5.17 -12.33 6.96
N ASN A 204 5.76 -12.26 5.76
CA ASN A 204 6.04 -11.02 5.04
C ASN A 204 6.75 -9.96 5.91
N ILE A 205 6.10 -8.84 6.27
CA ILE A 205 6.74 -7.81 7.11
C ILE A 205 7.26 -8.37 8.45
N TRP A 206 6.61 -9.41 8.99
CA TRP A 206 6.99 -10.07 10.24
C TRP A 206 8.14 -11.09 10.07
N SER A 207 8.60 -11.32 8.84
CA SER A 207 9.77 -12.17 8.58
C SER A 207 11.09 -11.46 8.82
N ILE A 208 11.09 -10.12 8.85
CA ILE A 208 12.27 -9.28 9.05
C ILE A 208 12.29 -8.83 10.52
N ASN A 209 13.26 -9.31 11.28
CA ASN A 209 13.37 -9.00 12.71
C ASN A 209 13.65 -7.50 12.92
N GLY A 210 12.90 -6.84 13.80
CA GLY A 210 13.05 -5.41 14.09
C GLY A 210 12.47 -4.46 13.04
N TYR A 211 11.98 -4.97 11.91
CA TYR A 211 11.46 -4.14 10.83
C TYR A 211 10.15 -3.44 11.18
N VAL A 212 9.24 -4.11 11.88
CA VAL A 212 7.94 -3.51 12.26
C VAL A 212 8.00 -2.98 13.69
N THR A 213 7.64 -1.70 13.86
CA THR A 213 7.63 -0.99 15.15
C THR A 213 6.25 -0.38 15.45
N ASP A 214 6.08 0.19 16.64
CA ASP A 214 4.90 0.97 17.00
C ASP A 214 4.78 2.26 16.16
N LYS A 215 5.92 2.80 15.70
CA LYS A 215 6.04 4.05 14.95
C LYS A 215 6.03 3.90 13.42
N GLY A 216 6.11 2.69 12.90
CA GLY A 216 6.23 2.43 11.46
C GLY A 216 7.24 1.34 11.15
N TYR A 217 7.94 1.49 10.04
CA TYR A 217 8.93 0.53 9.54
C TYR A 217 10.36 1.02 9.79
N ASP A 218 11.19 0.22 10.46
CA ASP A 218 12.60 0.55 10.71
C ASP A 218 13.49 -0.03 9.61
N LEU A 219 13.88 0.82 8.67
CA LEU A 219 14.74 0.45 7.55
C LEU A 219 16.15 0.02 7.99
N ASN A 220 16.60 0.33 9.21
CA ASN A 220 17.88 -0.17 9.72
C ASN A 220 17.89 -1.70 9.90
N ALA A 221 16.73 -2.31 10.16
CA ALA A 221 16.58 -3.76 10.23
C ALA A 221 16.84 -4.47 8.90
N VAL A 222 16.81 -3.71 7.79
CA VAL A 222 16.99 -4.20 6.42
C VAL A 222 18.34 -3.75 5.87
N ALA A 223 18.74 -2.52 6.18
CA ALA A 223 19.96 -1.88 5.69
C ALA A 223 21.23 -2.55 6.24
N ASN A 224 21.21 -3.05 7.47
CA ASN A 224 22.39 -3.61 8.16
C ASN A 224 22.60 -5.10 7.87
#